data_AF-A0A8J4GBD0-F1
#
_entry.id   AF-A0A8J4GBD0-F1
#
_cell.length_a   1.000
_cell.length_b   1.000
_cell.length_c   1.000
_cell.angle_alpha   90.00
_cell.angle_beta   90.00
_cell.angle_gamma   90.00
#
_symmetry.space_group_name_H-M   'P 1'
#
loop_
_entity.id
_entity.type
_entity.pdbx_description
1 polymer ?
#
loop_
_entity_poly.entity_id
_entity_poly.type
_entity_poly.pdbx_seq_one_letter_code
_entity_poly.pdbx_strand_id
1 'polypeptide(L)'
;MDACRTLGMPVRGYLFRPDTRGGQGYREAPLSTEVLEHRLDMHLKAAGLYEGEAVHSFRRGSLQHALRTGVSEADVRRLSHIHSIATLRRYVDPILHQARLPPDDDWGLEASSDAKE
;
A
#
# COMPACT_ATOMS: atom_id res chain seq x y z
N MET A 1 12.10 12.16 -11.02
CA MET A 1 12.67 11.24 -10.02
C MET A 1 14.08 10.75 -10.38
N ASP A 2 14.53 10.81 -11.64
CA ASP A 2 15.89 10.39 -12.04
C ASP A 2 17.03 11.18 -11.38
N ALA A 3 16.86 12.49 -11.15
CA ALA A 3 17.91 13.32 -10.55
C ALA A 3 18.33 12.87 -9.13
N CYS A 4 17.40 12.37 -8.30
CA CYS A 4 17.72 11.91 -6.95
C CYS A 4 18.57 10.63 -6.94
N ARG A 5 18.37 9.76 -7.94
CA ARG A 5 19.13 8.51 -8.08
C ARG A 5 20.49 8.74 -8.71
N THR A 6 20.58 9.66 -9.66
CA THR A 6 21.81 9.91 -10.45
C THR A 6 22.76 10.89 -9.78
N LEU A 7 22.24 11.88 -9.03
CA LEU A 7 23.05 12.94 -8.42
C LEU A 7 23.23 12.77 -6.90
N GLY A 8 22.62 11.73 -6.29
CA GLY A 8 22.70 11.49 -4.84
C GLY A 8 22.12 12.62 -3.99
N MET A 9 21.28 13.48 -4.57
CA MET A 9 20.72 14.63 -3.85
C MET A 9 19.54 14.19 -3.00
N PRO A 10 19.55 14.49 -1.68
CA PRO A 10 18.42 14.18 -0.82
C PRO A 10 17.19 14.97 -1.28
N VAL A 11 16.02 14.32 -1.24
CA VAL A 11 14.74 15.01 -1.47
C VAL A 11 14.59 16.08 -0.39
N ARG A 12 14.60 17.36 -0.80
CA ARG A 12 14.37 18.50 0.09
C ARG A 12 12.87 18.84 0.02
N GLY A 13 12.14 18.53 1.09
CA GLY A 13 10.69 18.75 1.19
C GLY A 13 9.85 17.47 1.14
N TYR A 14 8.53 17.62 1.16
CA TYR A 14 7.59 16.50 1.17
C TYR A 14 7.20 16.07 -0.26
N LEU A 15 7.38 14.79 -0.59
CA LEU A 15 6.97 14.25 -1.89
C LEU A 15 5.44 14.25 -2.06
N PHE A 16 4.73 13.87 -0.99
CA PHE A 16 3.27 13.89 -0.95
C PHE A 16 2.81 14.98 0.00
N ARG A 17 2.06 15.94 -0.54
CA ARG A 17 1.56 17.09 0.19
C ARG A 17 0.03 17.11 0.12
N PRO A 18 -0.66 17.48 1.21
CA PRO A 18 -2.10 17.66 1.18
C PRO A 18 -2.44 18.91 0.37
N ASP A 19 -3.60 18.86 -0.28
CA ASP A 19 -4.15 20.00 -0.99
C ASP A 19 -4.53 21.12 -0.01
N THR A 20 -4.56 22.34 -0.52
CA THR A 20 -5.17 23.49 0.15
C THR A 20 -6.69 23.35 0.10
N ARG A 21 -7.41 23.93 1.08
CA ARG A 21 -8.88 24.01 1.01
C ARG A 21 -9.26 24.86 -0.21
N GLY A 22 -9.61 24.21 -1.31
CA GLY A 22 -9.98 24.86 -2.58
C GLY A 22 -9.24 24.36 -3.83
N GLY A 23 -8.28 23.44 -3.71
CA GLY A 23 -7.64 22.83 -4.88
C GLY A 23 -6.62 23.71 -5.61
N GLN A 24 -6.26 24.87 -5.03
CA GLN A 24 -5.44 25.89 -5.68
C GLN A 24 -3.94 25.73 -5.42
N GLY A 25 -3.52 24.64 -4.76
CA GLY A 25 -2.11 24.38 -4.46
C GLY A 25 -1.91 23.43 -3.29
N TYR A 26 -0.66 23.14 -2.97
CA TYR A 26 -0.31 22.19 -1.90
C TYR A 26 0.17 22.89 -0.64
N ARG A 27 -0.19 22.36 0.52
CA ARG A 27 0.36 22.80 1.81
C ARG A 27 1.77 22.25 1.98
N GLU A 28 2.68 23.03 2.54
CA GLU A 28 4.03 22.58 2.87
C GLU A 28 4.03 21.76 4.17
N ALA A 29 3.42 20.58 4.09
CA ALA A 29 3.25 19.62 5.18
C ALA A 29 3.21 18.21 4.59
N PRO A 30 3.55 17.17 5.38
CA PRO A 30 3.43 15.80 4.92
C PRO A 30 1.96 15.41 4.78
N LEU A 31 1.63 14.56 3.80
CA LEU A 31 0.36 13.86 3.76
C LEU A 31 0.23 12.98 5.01
N SER A 32 -0.91 13.02 5.69
CA SER A 32 -1.14 12.17 6.87
C SER A 32 -1.33 10.70 6.46
N THR A 33 -0.96 9.79 7.36
CA THR A 33 -1.18 8.35 7.18
C THR A 33 -2.66 8.03 7.02
N GLU A 34 -3.53 8.67 7.81
CA GLU A 34 -4.98 8.48 7.72
C GLU A 34 -5.55 8.81 6.33
N VAL A 35 -5.06 9.89 5.71
CA VAL A 35 -5.48 10.26 4.34
C VAL A 35 -4.95 9.26 3.32
N LEU A 36 -3.74 8.74 3.51
CA LEU A 36 -3.20 7.68 2.65
C LEU A 36 -4.01 6.39 2.78
N GLU A 37 -4.35 5.98 4.01
CA GLU A 37 -5.17 4.81 4.29
C GLU A 37 -6.56 4.95 3.67
N HIS A 38 -7.21 6.09 3.85
CA HIS A 38 -8.51 6.35 3.25
C HIS A 38 -8.47 6.32 1.71
N ARG A 39 -7.42 6.89 1.10
CA ARG A 39 -7.24 6.81 -0.37
C ARG A 39 -7.04 5.38 -0.84
N LEU A 40 -6.28 4.58 -0.11
CA LEU A 40 -6.04 3.17 -0.42
C LEU A 40 -7.36 2.39 -0.40
N ASP A 41 -8.12 2.53 0.68
CA ASP A 41 -9.43 1.90 0.86
C ASP A 41 -10.40 2.27 -0.27
N MET A 42 -10.56 3.56 -0.53
CA MET A 42 -11.35 4.11 -1.65
C MET A 42 -11.00 3.44 -2.99
N HIS A 43 -9.71 3.38 -3.33
CA HIS A 43 -9.27 2.84 -4.62
C HIS A 43 -9.40 1.32 -4.71
N LEU A 44 -9.14 0.59 -3.63
CA LEU A 44 -9.34 -0.86 -3.60
C LEU A 44 -10.81 -1.23 -3.70
N LYS A 45 -11.69 -0.51 -3.00
CA LYS A 45 -13.15 -0.69 -3.10
C LYS A 45 -13.64 -0.41 -4.51
N ALA A 46 -13.21 0.70 -5.12
CA ALA A 46 -13.58 1.04 -6.50
C ALA A 46 -13.09 -0.01 -7.51
N ALA A 47 -12.01 -0.73 -7.22
CA ALA A 47 -11.49 -1.81 -8.04
C ALA A 47 -12.10 -3.19 -7.73
N GLY A 48 -12.94 -3.33 -6.71
CA GLY A 48 -13.45 -4.62 -6.23
C GLY A 48 -12.37 -5.51 -5.62
N LEU A 49 -11.29 -4.92 -5.07
CA LEU A 49 -10.12 -5.60 -4.52
C LEU A 49 -9.95 -5.37 -3.01
N TYR A 50 -10.98 -4.87 -2.33
CA TYR A 50 -10.91 -4.57 -0.91
C TYR A 50 -11.40 -5.75 -0.07
N GLU A 51 -10.48 -6.39 0.66
CA GLU A 51 -10.73 -7.47 1.61
C GLU A 51 -10.28 -7.09 3.03
N GLY A 52 -10.17 -5.78 3.32
CA GLY A 52 -9.67 -5.26 4.59
C GLY A 52 -8.18 -4.91 4.58
N GLU A 53 -7.62 -4.57 3.41
CA GLU A 53 -6.23 -4.18 3.27
C GLU A 53 -5.92 -2.86 3.96
N ALA A 54 -4.75 -2.82 4.62
CA ALA A 54 -4.13 -1.61 5.10
C ALA A 54 -2.82 -1.37 4.35
N VAL A 55 -2.17 -0.22 4.57
CA VAL A 55 -0.85 0.10 3.99
C VAL A 55 0.18 -1.01 4.28
N HIS A 56 0.13 -1.60 5.48
CA HIS A 56 1.01 -2.71 5.85
C HIS A 56 0.74 -4.01 5.09
N SER A 57 -0.47 -4.21 4.53
CA SER A 57 -0.80 -5.36 3.66
C SER A 57 0.03 -5.35 2.37
N PHE A 58 0.29 -4.17 1.80
CA PHE A 58 1.14 -4.03 0.60
C PHE A 58 2.59 -4.38 0.90
N ARG A 59 3.11 -3.88 2.04
CA ARG A 59 4.45 -4.26 2.50
C ARG A 59 4.53 -5.77 2.66
N ARG A 60 3.57 -6.39 3.33
CA ARG A 60 3.48 -7.84 3.49
C ARG A 60 3.50 -8.58 2.14
N GLY A 61 2.59 -8.24 1.24
CA GLY A 61 2.46 -8.88 -0.08
C GLY A 61 3.75 -8.78 -0.89
N SER A 62 4.44 -7.63 -0.85
CA SER A 62 5.73 -7.46 -1.53
C SER A 62 6.83 -8.40 -1.02
N LEU A 63 6.91 -8.61 0.31
CA LEU A 63 7.90 -9.49 0.93
C LEU A 63 7.60 -10.96 0.64
N GLN A 64 6.33 -11.35 0.72
CA GLN A 64 5.86 -12.69 0.38
C GLN A 64 6.11 -12.99 -1.11
N HIS A 65 5.84 -12.02 -1.99
CA HIS A 65 6.11 -12.15 -3.42
C HIS A 65 7.61 -12.30 -3.72
N ALA A 66 8.47 -11.52 -3.06
CA ALA A 66 9.92 -11.63 -3.22
C ALA A 66 10.45 -13.02 -2.84
N LEU A 67 10.00 -13.57 -1.70
CA LEU A 67 10.36 -14.94 -1.31
C LEU A 67 9.85 -15.97 -2.33
N ARG A 68 8.61 -15.83 -2.78
CA ARG A 68 8.00 -16.75 -3.75
C ARG A 68 8.69 -16.73 -5.11
N THR A 69 9.32 -15.60 -5.47
CA THR A 69 10.10 -15.43 -6.71
C THR A 69 11.57 -15.82 -6.55
N GLY A 70 11.96 -16.38 -5.40
CA GLY A 70 13.29 -16.94 -5.15
C GLY A 70 14.30 -15.99 -4.53
N VAL A 71 13.89 -14.78 -4.11
CA VAL A 71 14.78 -13.89 -3.36
C VAL A 71 15.07 -14.50 -1.98
N SER A 72 16.35 -14.49 -1.57
CA SER A 72 16.75 -15.07 -0.29
C SER A 72 16.14 -14.30 0.91
N GLU A 73 15.85 -14.98 2.03
CA GLU A 73 15.36 -14.32 3.26
C GLU A 73 16.34 -13.23 3.73
N ALA A 74 17.64 -13.45 3.54
CA ALA A 74 18.68 -12.48 3.87
C ALA A 74 18.57 -11.20 3.01
N ASP A 75 18.34 -11.33 1.71
CA ASP A 75 18.16 -10.20 0.81
C ASP A 75 16.83 -9.48 1.04
N VAL A 76 15.74 -10.23 1.24
CA VAL A 76 14.45 -9.64 1.61
C VAL A 76 14.61 -8.80 2.88
N ARG A 77 15.27 -9.34 3.92
CA ARG A 77 15.52 -8.61 5.18
C ARG A 77 16.31 -7.32 4.95
N ARG A 78 17.37 -7.41 4.14
CA ARG A 78 18.27 -6.29 3.82
C ARG A 78 17.53 -5.19 3.05
N LEU A 79 16.77 -5.54 2.02
CA LEU A 79 16.03 -4.61 1.17
C LEU A 79 14.80 -4.01 1.87
N SER A 80 14.18 -4.76 2.78
CA SER A 80 12.98 -4.30 3.50
C SER A 80 13.29 -3.39 4.69
N HIS A 81 14.57 -3.21 5.03
CA HIS A 81 15.04 -2.54 6.25
C HIS A 81 14.39 -3.11 7.53
N ILE A 82 14.16 -4.42 7.59
CA ILE A 82 13.64 -5.08 8.79
C ILE A 82 14.82 -5.64 9.58
N HIS A 83 15.10 -5.06 10.75
CA HIS A 83 16.26 -5.48 11.56
C HIS A 83 16.07 -6.83 12.24
N SER A 84 14.84 -7.17 12.62
CA SER A 84 14.52 -8.39 13.35
C SER A 84 14.03 -9.50 12.42
N ILE A 85 14.71 -10.65 12.45
CA ILE A 85 14.25 -11.87 11.77
C ILE A 85 12.84 -12.27 12.25
N ALA A 86 12.56 -12.13 13.55
CA ALA A 86 11.23 -12.45 14.08
C ALA A 86 10.14 -11.56 13.47
N THR A 87 10.42 -10.27 13.28
CA THR A 87 9.49 -9.36 12.59
C THR A 87 9.31 -9.75 11.13
N LEU A 88 10.39 -10.08 10.41
CA LEU A 88 10.29 -10.53 9.02
C LEU A 88 9.43 -11.79 8.91
N ARG A 89 9.66 -12.80 9.77
CA ARG A 89 8.89 -14.04 9.80
C ARG A 89 7.40 -13.79 10.02
N ARG A 90 7.03 -12.84 10.89
CA ARG A 90 5.61 -12.43 11.05
C ARG A 90 5.01 -11.85 9.77
N TYR A 91 5.78 -11.08 8.98
CA TYR A 91 5.30 -10.56 7.71
C TYR A 91 5.11 -11.70 6.69
N VAL A 92 5.99 -12.69 6.65
CA VAL A 92 5.97 -13.72 5.60
C VAL A 92 5.20 -14.99 5.99
N ASP A 93 4.68 -15.04 7.22
CA ASP A 93 3.85 -16.15 7.71
C ASP A 93 2.56 -16.26 6.88
N PRO A 94 2.28 -17.41 6.24
CA PRO A 94 1.12 -17.57 5.38
C PRO A 94 -0.20 -17.79 6.14
N ILE A 95 -0.15 -18.11 7.43
CA ILE A 95 -1.33 -18.49 8.24
C ILE A 95 -1.82 -17.30 9.05
N LEU A 96 -0.91 -16.53 9.67
CA LEU A 96 -1.27 -15.42 10.57
C LEU A 96 -2.16 -14.34 9.95
N HIS A 97 -2.21 -14.24 8.62
CA HIS A 97 -2.90 -13.16 7.92
C HIS A 97 -4.19 -13.57 7.21
N GLN A 98 -4.60 -14.84 7.29
CA GLN A 98 -5.84 -15.32 6.68
C GLN A 98 -7.10 -14.91 7.47
N ALA A 99 -6.96 -14.64 8.77
CA ALA A 99 -8.09 -14.40 9.68
C ALA A 99 -8.69 -12.97 9.63
N ARG A 100 -8.31 -12.13 8.66
CA ARG A 100 -8.76 -10.73 8.55
C ARG A 100 -9.75 -10.47 7.42
N LEU A 101 -10.06 -11.47 6.60
CA LEU A 101 -11.09 -11.34 5.58
C LEU A 101 -12.43 -11.12 6.29
N PRO A 102 -13.14 -10.01 6.04
CA PRO A 102 -14.50 -9.87 6.54
C PRO A 102 -15.36 -11.01 5.98
N PRO A 103 -16.35 -11.51 6.74
CA PRO A 103 -17.38 -12.39 6.17
C PRO A 103 -18.04 -11.63 5.01
N ASP A 104 -18.31 -12.32 3.90
CA ASP A 104 -18.80 -11.77 2.64
C ASP A 104 -19.89 -10.70 2.85
N ASP A 105 -19.48 -9.43 2.95
CA ASP A 105 -20.40 -8.31 3.03
C ASP A 105 -20.86 -8.00 1.61
N ASP A 106 -22.14 -8.24 1.38
CA ASP A 106 -22.94 -7.92 0.21
C ASP A 106 -22.83 -6.43 -0.13
N TRP A 107 -21.80 -6.06 -0.88
CA TRP A 107 -21.64 -4.71 -1.43
C TRP A 107 -22.62 -4.53 -2.59
N GLY A 108 -23.85 -4.14 -2.27
CA GLY A 108 -24.97 -3.87 -3.17
C GLY A 108 -24.67 -2.86 -4.29
N LEU A 109 -23.83 -3.23 -5.23
CA LEU A 109 -23.64 -2.62 -6.53
C LEU A 109 -24.51 -3.41 -7.50
N GLU A 110 -25.77 -2.99 -7.64
CA GLU A 110 -26.58 -3.40 -8.78
C GLU A 110 -25.80 -3.12 -10.05
N ALA A 111 -25.50 -4.18 -10.80
CA ALA A 111 -24.90 -4.09 -12.11
C ALA A 111 -25.79 -3.20 -12.98
N SER A 112 -25.36 -1.96 -13.23
CA SER A 112 -25.98 -1.08 -14.21
C SER A 112 -25.77 -1.71 -15.59
N SER A 113 -26.77 -2.49 -16.00
CA SER A 113 -26.94 -2.97 -17.36
C SER A 113 -27.48 -1.81 -18.20
N ASP A 114 -26.59 -1.00 -18.76
CA ASP A 114 -26.94 -0.10 -19.86
C ASP A 114 -25.72 0.04 -20.80
N ALA A 115 -25.44 -1.04 -21.53
CA ALA A 115 -24.80 -0.94 -22.83
C ALA A 115 -25.92 -1.02 -23.88
N LYS A 116 -26.41 0.15 -24.29
CA LYS A 116 -27.32 0.26 -25.45
C LYS A 116 -26.51 0.12 -26.73
N GLU A 117 -27.00 -0.78 -27.57
CA GLU A 117 -26.68 -1.05 -28.97
C GLU A 117 -26.99 0.15 -29.89
#